data_AF-K1TKU4-F1
#
_entry.id   AF-K1TKU4-F1
#
_cell.length_a   1.000
_cell.length_b   1.000
_cell.length_c   1.000
_cell.angle_alpha   90.00
_cell.angle_beta   90.00
_cell.angle_gamma   90.00
#
_symmetry.space_group_name_H-M   'P 1'
#
loop_
_entity.id
_entity.type
_entity.pdbx_description
1 polymer ?
#
loop_
_entity_poly.entity_id
_entity_poly.type
_entity_poly.pdbx_seq_one_letter_code
_entity_poly.pdbx_strand_id
1 'polypeptide(L)'
;MNNIKVQTKMIMVILATMAALVLCTIFSAQSMMELQSRALETMETDERDSYDEQIKQQVDNVISLCQTIYDQYQEGVYTEAEAKKLAADEIRQLRYGDSGYFWIDQYDGTNVVLLGSATEGTNRMETEDANGYQMVKEIIRV
;
A
#
# COMPACT_ATOMS: atom_id res chain seq x y z
N MET A 1 5.68 -56.19 -46.03
CA MET A 1 4.98 -55.16 -45.23
C MET A 1 3.67 -55.76 -44.75
N ASN A 2 3.55 -56.07 -43.46
CA ASN A 2 2.31 -56.63 -42.92
C ASN A 2 1.19 -55.59 -43.05
N ASN A 3 0.17 -55.89 -43.85
CA ASN A 3 -1.00 -55.03 -43.99
C ASN A 3 -1.83 -55.08 -42.71
N ILE A 4 -1.63 -54.08 -41.85
CA ILE A 4 -2.41 -53.88 -40.63
C ILE A 4 -3.89 -53.77 -41.00
N LYS A 5 -4.76 -54.52 -40.29
CA LYS A 5 -6.22 -54.49 -40.49
C LYS A 5 -6.77 -53.08 -40.26
N VAL A 6 -7.77 -52.68 -41.04
CA VAL A 6 -8.39 -51.34 -41.00
C VAL A 6 -8.83 -50.94 -39.59
N GLN A 7 -9.37 -51.89 -38.82
CA GLN A 7 -9.79 -51.67 -37.42
C GLN A 7 -8.64 -51.19 -36.53
N THR A 8 -7.45 -51.78 -36.64
CA THR A 8 -6.27 -51.38 -35.85
C THR A 8 -5.79 -49.97 -36.23
N LYS A 9 -5.89 -49.57 -37.50
CA LYS A 9 -5.58 -48.20 -37.95
C LYS A 9 -6.53 -47.18 -37.33
N MET A 10 -7.82 -47.48 -37.30
CA MET A 10 -8.83 -46.62 -36.67
C MET A 10 -8.58 -46.45 -35.16
N ILE A 11 -8.23 -47.53 -34.45
CA ILE A 11 -7.91 -47.49 -33.02
C ILE A 11 -6.67 -46.63 -32.76
N MET A 12 -5.61 -46.75 -33.57
CA MET A 12 -4.40 -45.93 -33.41
C MET A 12 -4.69 -44.43 -33.59
N VAL A 13 -5.53 -44.06 -34.56
CA VAL A 13 -5.92 -42.66 -34.78
C VAL A 13 -6.71 -42.12 -33.59
N ILE A 14 -7.66 -42.90 -33.06
CA ILE A 14 -8.45 -42.49 -31.88
C ILE A 14 -7.57 -42.32 -30.64
N LEU A 15 -6.62 -43.24 -30.41
CA LEU A 15 -5.70 -43.12 -29.29
C LEU A 15 -4.77 -41.91 -29.43
N ALA A 16 -4.29 -41.63 -30.64
CA ALA A 16 -3.46 -40.46 -30.91
C ALA A 16 -4.22 -39.15 -30.68
N THR A 17 -5.48 -39.06 -31.12
CA THR A 17 -6.31 -37.86 -30.89
C THR A 17 -6.66 -37.70 -29.42
N MET A 18 -6.97 -38.79 -28.70
CA MET A 18 -7.20 -38.74 -27.25
C MET A 18 -5.94 -38.29 -26.50
N ALA A 19 -4.76 -38.80 -26.85
CA ALA A 19 -3.50 -38.39 -26.22
C ALA A 19 -3.20 -36.91 -26.48
N ALA A 20 -3.43 -36.43 -27.70
CA ALA A 20 -3.27 -35.01 -28.05
C ALA A 20 -4.23 -34.11 -27.25
N LEU A 21 -5.49 -34.53 -27.08
CA LEU A 21 -6.46 -33.78 -26.26
C LEU A 21 -6.01 -33.70 -24.80
N VAL A 22 -5.55 -34.80 -24.21
CA VAL A 22 -5.06 -34.82 -22.83
C VAL A 22 -3.84 -33.88 -22.68
N LEU A 23 -2.88 -33.94 -23.61
CA LEU A 23 -1.73 -33.03 -23.59
C LEU A 23 -2.14 -31.56 -23.72
N CYS A 24 -3.07 -31.25 -24.63
CA CYS A 24 -3.62 -29.89 -24.76
C CYS A 24 -4.27 -29.43 -23.45
N THR A 25 -5.07 -30.28 -22.79
CA THR A 25 -5.71 -29.90 -21.52
C THR A 25 -4.70 -29.65 -20.41
N ILE A 26 -3.63 -30.44 -20.31
CA ILE A 26 -2.57 -30.25 -19.32
C ILE A 26 -1.82 -28.94 -19.60
N PHE A 27 -1.44 -28.70 -20.84
CA PHE A 27 -0.76 -27.47 -21.25
C PHE A 27 -1.63 -26.23 -20.98
N SER A 28 -2.92 -26.28 -21.36
CA SER A 28 -3.87 -25.20 -21.07
C SER A 28 -4.06 -24.99 -19.57
N ALA A 29 -4.11 -26.06 -18.77
CA ALA A 29 -4.22 -25.94 -17.32
C ALA A 29 -2.98 -25.29 -16.69
N GLN A 30 -1.78 -25.66 -17.14
CA GLN A 30 -0.53 -25.03 -16.70
C GLN A 30 -0.48 -23.54 -17.04
N SER A 31 -0.82 -23.20 -18.30
CA SER A 31 -0.88 -21.81 -18.74
C SER A 31 -1.92 -21.00 -17.95
N MET A 32 -3.07 -21.60 -17.62
CA MET A 32 -4.10 -20.95 -16.80
C MET A 32 -3.62 -20.69 -15.37
N MET A 33 -2.94 -21.65 -14.73
CA MET A 33 -2.38 -21.47 -13.39
C MET A 33 -1.32 -20.36 -13.35
N GLU A 34 -0.47 -20.28 -14.37
CA GLU A 34 0.52 -19.21 -14.49
C GLU A 34 -0.14 -17.84 -14.68
N LEU A 35 -1.14 -17.74 -15.55
CA LEU A 35 -1.92 -16.50 -15.74
C LEU A 35 -2.61 -16.07 -14.46
N GLN A 36 -3.19 -17.01 -13.70
CA GLN A 36 -3.83 -16.71 -12.41
C GLN A 36 -2.83 -16.15 -11.40
N SER A 37 -1.65 -16.76 -11.28
CA SER A 37 -0.60 -16.29 -10.36
C SER A 37 -0.15 -14.87 -10.71
N ARG A 38 0.10 -14.60 -11.99
CA ARG A 38 0.51 -13.26 -12.45
C ARG A 38 -0.60 -12.23 -12.24
N ALA A 39 -1.85 -12.60 -12.51
CA ALA A 39 -2.98 -11.71 -12.27
C ALA A 39 -3.11 -11.33 -10.80
N LEU A 40 -2.92 -12.29 -9.87
CA LEU A 40 -2.95 -12.01 -8.43
C LEU A 40 -1.80 -11.10 -7.99
N GLU A 41 -0.59 -11.33 -8.49
CA GLU A 41 0.59 -10.49 -8.19
C GLU A 41 0.41 -9.06 -8.72
N THR A 42 -0.12 -8.90 -9.94
CA THR A 42 -0.46 -7.60 -10.51
C THR A 42 -1.56 -6.91 -9.69
N MET A 43 -2.63 -7.63 -9.33
CA MET A 43 -3.69 -7.07 -8.49
C MET A 43 -3.18 -6.60 -7.13
N GLU A 44 -2.34 -7.39 -6.45
CA GLU A 44 -1.73 -6.99 -5.18
C GLU A 44 -0.87 -5.72 -5.35
N THR A 45 -0.06 -5.68 -6.39
CA THR A 45 0.82 -4.52 -6.66
C THR A 45 -0.01 -3.28 -6.96
N ASP A 46 -1.00 -3.38 -7.84
CA ASP A 46 -1.88 -2.28 -8.21
C ASP A 46 -2.69 -1.76 -7.01
N GLU A 47 -3.18 -2.66 -6.14
CA GLU A 47 -3.88 -2.27 -4.91
C GLU A 47 -2.95 -1.51 -3.95
N ARG A 48 -1.70 -1.95 -3.79
CA ARG A 48 -0.71 -1.29 -2.93
C ARG A 48 -0.30 0.07 -3.49
N ASP A 49 -0.03 0.15 -4.78
CA ASP A 49 0.33 1.41 -5.44
C ASP A 49 -0.82 2.42 -5.38
N SER A 50 -2.06 1.96 -5.60
CA SER A 50 -3.25 2.79 -5.48
C SER A 50 -3.46 3.28 -4.04
N TYR A 51 -3.22 2.44 -3.05
CA TYR A 51 -3.29 2.83 -1.64
C TYR A 51 -2.21 3.85 -1.29
N ASP A 52 -0.97 3.64 -1.75
CA ASP A 52 0.14 4.59 -1.56
C ASP A 52 -0.16 5.95 -2.18
N GLU A 53 -0.76 5.99 -3.37
CA GLU A 53 -1.21 7.23 -3.99
C GLU A 53 -2.31 7.91 -3.15
N GLN A 54 -3.28 7.13 -2.66
CA GLN A 54 -4.37 7.66 -1.83
C GLN A 54 -3.85 8.29 -0.55
N ILE A 55 -2.96 7.64 0.20
CA ILE A 55 -2.43 8.19 1.46
C ILE A 55 -1.55 9.43 1.21
N LYS A 56 -0.82 9.48 0.09
CA LYS A 56 -0.07 10.70 -0.32
C LYS A 56 -1.01 11.88 -0.53
N GLN A 57 -2.11 11.68 -1.26
CA GLN A 57 -3.12 12.72 -1.45
C GLN A 57 -3.75 13.18 -0.13
N GLN A 58 -3.97 12.26 0.83
CA GLN A 58 -4.44 12.63 2.17
C GLN A 58 -3.42 13.52 2.90
N VAL A 59 -2.13 13.20 2.83
CA VAL A 59 -1.06 14.03 3.41
C VAL A 59 -0.97 15.38 2.72
N ASP A 60 -1.08 15.46 1.40
CA ASP A 60 -1.07 16.72 0.65
C ASP A 60 -2.22 17.66 1.05
N ASN A 61 -3.40 17.10 1.34
CA ASN A 61 -4.53 17.86 1.86
C ASN A 61 -4.23 18.45 3.24
N VAL A 62 -3.57 17.68 4.12
CA VAL A 62 -3.14 18.15 5.45
C VAL A 62 -2.06 19.23 5.34
N ILE A 63 -1.12 19.08 4.41
CA ILE A 63 -0.11 20.11 4.12
C ILE A 63 -0.79 21.40 3.65
N SER A 64 -1.81 21.30 2.79
CA SER A 64 -2.57 22.46 2.32
C SER A 64 -3.33 23.18 3.44
N LEU A 65 -3.89 22.41 4.39
CA LEU A 65 -4.48 22.96 5.62
C LEU A 65 -3.43 23.70 6.47
N CYS A 66 -2.28 23.08 6.72
CA CYS A 66 -1.15 23.71 7.40
C CYS A 66 -0.72 25.01 6.73
N GLN A 67 -0.61 25.00 5.39
CA GLN A 67 -0.20 26.17 4.61
C GLN A 67 -1.20 27.32 4.78
N THR A 68 -2.50 27.04 4.74
CA THR A 68 -3.53 28.05 4.96
C THR A 68 -3.40 28.72 6.33
N ILE A 69 -3.15 27.94 7.38
CA ILE A 69 -2.96 28.47 8.74
C ILE A 69 -1.64 29.24 8.85
N TYR A 70 -0.60 28.77 8.17
CA TYR A 70 0.68 29.47 8.09
C TYR A 70 0.55 30.83 7.40
N ASP A 71 -0.19 30.92 6.30
CA ASP A 71 -0.42 32.17 5.58
C ASP A 71 -1.18 33.18 6.46
N GLN A 72 -2.18 32.72 7.21
CA GLN A 72 -2.88 33.55 8.21
C GLN A 72 -1.95 34.06 9.32
N TYR A 73 -0.99 33.24 9.74
CA TYR A 73 0.08 33.68 10.64
C TYR A 73 0.95 34.79 9.99
N GLN A 74 1.36 34.61 8.73
CA GLN A 74 2.15 35.62 8.01
C GLN A 74 1.40 36.95 7.84
N GLU A 75 0.08 36.90 7.70
CA GLU A 75 -0.79 38.08 7.65
C GLU A 75 -1.04 38.73 9.03
N GLY A 76 -0.56 38.12 10.12
CA GLY A 76 -0.70 38.62 11.48
C GLY A 76 -2.07 38.34 12.12
N VAL A 77 -2.87 37.44 11.55
CA VAL A 77 -4.15 37.00 12.12
C VAL A 77 -3.92 36.23 13.42
N TYR A 78 -2.85 35.43 13.46
CA TYR A 78 -2.45 34.64 14.62
C TYR A 78 -0.99 34.94 14.99
N THR A 79 -0.64 34.80 16.27
CA THR A 79 0.76 34.59 16.65
C THR A 79 1.24 33.21 16.19
N GLU A 80 2.55 33.01 16.10
CA GLU A 80 3.12 31.70 15.72
C GLU A 80 2.64 30.56 16.65
N ALA A 81 2.55 30.83 17.95
CA ALA A 81 2.10 29.86 18.94
C ALA A 81 0.62 29.50 18.75
N GLU A 82 -0.24 30.49 18.46
CA GLU A 82 -1.66 30.27 18.17
C GLU A 82 -1.85 29.48 16.86
N ALA A 83 -1.10 29.83 15.81
CA ALA A 83 -1.17 29.12 14.53
C ALA A 83 -0.71 27.66 14.64
N LYS A 84 0.41 27.40 15.34
CA LYS A 84 0.88 26.03 15.62
C LYS A 84 -0.14 25.23 16.42
N LYS A 85 -0.74 25.86 17.45
CA LYS A 85 -1.78 25.22 18.25
C LYS A 85 -3.02 24.90 17.41
N LEU A 86 -3.49 25.84 16.60
CA LEU A 86 -4.64 25.67 15.72
C LEU A 86 -4.40 24.52 14.73
N ALA A 87 -3.25 24.52 14.03
CA ALA A 87 -2.90 23.45 13.10
C ALA A 87 -2.86 22.08 13.81
N ALA A 88 -2.20 21.99 14.97
CA ALA A 88 -2.15 20.74 15.73
C ALA A 88 -3.56 20.28 16.17
N ASP A 89 -4.41 21.19 16.62
CA ASP A 89 -5.76 20.91 17.10
C ASP A 89 -6.67 20.43 15.95
N GLU A 90 -6.63 21.08 14.78
CA GLU A 90 -7.38 20.67 13.59
C GLU A 90 -6.91 19.31 13.06
N ILE A 91 -5.59 19.14 12.87
CA ILE A 91 -5.03 17.91 12.28
C ILE A 91 -5.29 16.69 13.18
N ARG A 92 -5.28 16.87 14.50
CA ARG A 92 -5.59 15.80 15.45
C ARG A 92 -7.00 15.23 15.27
N GLN A 93 -7.95 16.02 14.78
CA GLN A 93 -9.34 15.59 14.54
C GLN A 93 -9.53 14.89 13.19
N LEU A 94 -8.60 15.05 12.25
CA LEU A 94 -8.74 14.49 10.91
C LEU A 94 -8.66 12.96 10.92
N ARG A 95 -9.50 12.33 10.10
CA ARG A 95 -9.55 10.88 9.87
C ARG A 95 -9.68 10.61 8.37
N TYR A 96 -9.16 9.48 7.92
CA TYR A 96 -9.31 9.00 6.54
C TYR A 96 -9.52 7.49 6.52
N GLY A 97 -10.18 6.97 5.48
CA GLY A 97 -10.58 5.56 5.43
C GLY A 97 -11.40 5.15 6.65
N ASP A 98 -11.27 3.89 7.07
CA ASP A 98 -12.03 3.36 8.21
C ASP A 98 -11.50 3.82 9.57
N SER A 99 -10.18 3.99 9.70
CA SER A 99 -9.53 4.30 10.99
C SER A 99 -8.20 5.05 10.84
N GLY A 100 -7.90 5.58 9.65
CA GLY A 100 -6.68 6.33 9.38
C GLY A 100 -6.64 7.64 10.16
N TYR A 101 -5.45 8.02 10.60
CA TYR A 101 -5.18 9.23 11.37
C TYR A 101 -3.83 9.82 10.98
N PHE A 102 -3.60 11.06 11.42
CA PHE A 102 -2.36 11.78 11.15
C PHE A 102 -1.55 11.96 12.43
N TRP A 103 -0.23 12.03 12.27
CA TRP A 103 0.69 12.39 13.34
C TRP A 103 1.69 13.43 12.82
N ILE A 104 2.28 14.17 13.75
CA ILE A 104 3.30 15.18 13.45
C ILE A 104 4.43 15.01 14.44
N ASP A 105 5.64 14.82 13.93
CA ASP A 105 6.88 14.85 14.71
C ASP A 105 7.74 16.03 14.23
N GLN A 106 8.45 16.68 15.14
CA GLN A 106 9.47 17.65 14.80
C GLN A 106 10.76 16.94 14.36
N TYR A 107 11.68 17.67 13.72
CA TYR A 107 12.97 17.13 13.26
C TYR A 107 13.87 16.61 14.39
N ASP A 108 13.66 17.06 15.63
CA ASP A 108 14.35 16.52 16.80
C ASP A 108 13.69 15.24 17.35
N GLY A 109 12.55 14.82 16.76
CA GLY A 109 11.73 13.68 17.15
C GLY A 109 10.69 13.98 18.24
N THR A 110 10.51 15.25 18.64
CA THR A 110 9.44 15.63 19.57
C THR A 110 8.08 15.49 18.89
N ASN A 111 7.20 14.66 19.44
CA ASN A 111 5.85 14.47 18.92
C ASN A 111 4.96 15.67 19.25
N VAL A 112 4.19 16.14 18.26
CA VAL A 112 3.27 17.28 18.38
C VAL A 112 1.82 16.83 18.29
N VAL A 113 1.53 15.91 17.37
CA VAL A 113 0.18 15.35 17.19
C VAL A 113 0.30 13.83 17.14
N LEU A 114 -0.50 13.16 17.97
CA LEU A 114 -0.78 11.74 17.94
C LEU A 114 -2.06 11.47 18.75
N LEU A 115 -3.22 11.74 18.14
CA LEU A 115 -4.55 11.43 18.69
C LEU A 115 -4.86 12.01 20.08
N GLY A 116 -4.07 12.96 20.60
CA GLY A 116 -4.18 13.44 21.98
C GLY A 116 -3.67 12.43 23.01
N SER A 117 -2.84 11.48 22.59
CA SER A 117 -2.26 10.46 23.47
C SER A 117 -1.18 11.02 24.39
N ALA A 118 -0.80 10.26 25.41
CA ALA A 118 0.29 10.60 26.33
C ALA A 118 1.67 10.70 25.64
N THR A 119 1.77 10.31 24.37
CA THR A 119 3.00 10.44 23.57
C THR A 119 3.22 11.87 23.09
N GLU A 120 2.18 12.69 22.97
CA GLU A 120 2.33 14.09 22.56
C GLU A 120 3.22 14.85 23.56
N GLY A 121 4.20 15.60 23.04
CA GLY A 121 5.21 16.31 23.85
C GLY A 121 6.42 15.47 24.26
N THR A 122 6.44 14.17 23.95
CA THR A 122 7.59 13.28 24.20
C THR A 122 8.45 13.12 22.95
N ASN A 123 9.72 12.76 23.15
CA ASN A 123 10.64 12.46 22.05
C ASN A 123 10.54 10.99 21.62
N ARG A 124 10.37 10.73 20.32
CA ARG A 124 10.15 9.40 19.74
C ARG A 124 11.35 8.83 18.97
N MET A 125 12.52 9.48 19.00
CA MET A 125 13.70 9.04 18.23
C MET A 125 14.16 7.63 18.58
N GLU A 126 13.99 7.24 19.84
CA GLU A 126 14.39 5.92 20.35
C GLU A 126 13.18 4.97 20.52
N THR A 127 12.03 5.32 19.93
CA THR A 127 10.87 4.41 19.91
C THR A 127 11.11 3.30 18.89
N GLU A 128 11.05 2.06 19.37
CA GLU A 128 11.22 0.85 18.56
C GLU A 128 9.88 0.14 18.37
N ASP A 129 9.68 -0.47 17.20
CA ASP A 129 8.61 -1.44 16.99
C ASP A 129 8.95 -2.81 17.64
N ALA A 130 8.05 -3.79 17.49
CA ALA A 130 8.25 -5.14 18.02
C ALA A 130 9.50 -5.87 17.49
N ASN A 131 10.09 -5.39 16.39
CA ASN A 131 11.29 -5.95 15.76
C ASN A 131 12.55 -5.10 16.03
N GLY A 132 12.47 -4.04 16.85
CA GLY A 132 13.59 -3.14 17.12
C GLY A 132 13.78 -2.05 16.07
N TYR A 133 12.81 -1.82 15.18
CA TYR A 133 12.92 -0.82 14.12
C TYR A 133 12.53 0.59 14.62
N GLN A 134 13.44 1.55 14.46
CA GLN A 134 13.27 2.94 14.90
C GLN A 134 12.59 3.80 13.82
N MET A 135 11.29 3.56 13.59
CA MET A 135 10.53 4.17 12.48
C MET A 135 10.66 5.70 12.38
N VAL A 136 10.48 6.42 13.50
CA VAL A 136 10.50 7.89 13.51
C VAL A 136 11.88 8.43 13.10
N LYS A 137 12.95 7.80 13.60
CA LYS A 137 14.33 8.16 13.28
C LYS A 137 14.67 7.93 11.82
N GLU A 138 14.20 6.84 11.23
CA GLU A 138 14.44 6.55 9.82
C GLU A 138 13.63 7.47 8.90
N ILE A 139 12.38 7.83 9.25
CA ILE A 139 11.60 8.83 8.50
C ILE A 139 12.32 10.19 8.47
N ILE A 140 12.87 10.64 9.60
CA ILE A 140 13.55 11.95 9.71
C ILE A 140 14.91 11.97 8.99
N ARG A 141 15.56 10.81 8.82
CA ARG A 141 16.87 10.71 8.15
C ARG A 141 16.78 10.97 6.64
N VAL A 142 15.64 10.68 6.02
CA VAL A 142 15.39 10.85 4.57
C VAL A 142 15.40 12.33 4.20
#